data_AF-A0A6V8CMD7-F1
#
_entry.id   AF-A0A6V8CMD7-F1
#
_cell.length_a   1.000
_cell.length_b   1.000
_cell.length_c   1.000
_cell.angle_alpha   90.00
_cell.angle_beta   90.00
_cell.angle_gamma   90.00
#
_symmetry.space_group_name_H-M   'P 1'
#
loop_
_entity.id
_entity.type
_entity.pdbx_description
1 polymer ?
#
loop_
_entity_poly.entity_id
_entity_poly.type
_entity_poly.pdbx_seq_one_letter_code
_entity_poly.pdbx_strand_id
1 'polypeptide(L)'
;NTHLVDNLVDGVAYWFGIIAEDMFGNYSSQMAVIGPVYARNDTALFSEISMQTSPQIFLDNGFYAQISVVSETGQIEEGSVDLYMKNDTDSWLIEQDLPPQVNYSAVSFSSLGLWTQNIHGEVFFEAIYSGDEGDETRQPISTAITSTPSLVTVLADISTDSTSIEMNSFGQGQISLTLQATKSSHDLLLENTEFSWSLWESGQLAQSGQGQFIGGQSQFTIESSGGYLLIEPQVPAWIVLNNPNLNLTILSNGQNNSQNQNAEGEIVDPTISCSPLELVMGITNETSFQCTLSHTNPFALEITFSTNGWTPLFTEVILQPEQTEIHVEANDDISFTVLVSISSYDLLDTGTFSSTIDGVAYNETVGSIAFESKILWTIIPQPEAEVGEMNETIAPEISGSTLTTFYVGAGAIAIIGGFAWLLVTLIRKRQEDEAWSEDELDMDEIPDSYVSERRASQPLPVGMGLDEFEAEDLEEEIIAPQHHRHRLFDEAEGIEMPEDEPDAQDDGVTIDEDGTEWYEDDTGVWWYRESGMDDWEEYREQ
;
A
#
# COMPACT_ATOMS: atom_id res chain seq x y z
N ASN A 1 -42.27 -22.09 37.82
CA ASN A 1 -41.96 -20.74 38.32
C ASN A 1 -40.61 -20.31 37.78
N THR A 2 -40.60 -19.45 36.77
CA THR A 2 -39.41 -18.69 36.40
C THR A 2 -39.32 -17.49 37.34
N HIS A 3 -38.24 -17.42 38.12
CA HIS A 3 -37.93 -16.24 38.93
C HIS A 3 -36.90 -15.41 38.16
N LEU A 4 -37.30 -14.22 37.71
CA LEU A 4 -36.37 -13.24 37.16
C LEU A 4 -35.62 -12.59 38.32
N VAL A 5 -34.32 -12.36 38.13
CA VAL A 5 -33.44 -11.71 39.10
C VAL A 5 -32.79 -10.52 38.41
N ASP A 6 -33.25 -9.33 38.78
CA ASP A 6 -32.80 -8.06 38.20
C ASP A 6 -31.65 -7.44 39.01
N ASN A 7 -30.86 -6.57 38.38
CA ASN A 7 -29.69 -5.88 38.98
C ASN A 7 -28.54 -6.81 39.38
N LEU A 8 -28.29 -7.85 38.57
CA LEU A 8 -27.00 -8.54 38.60
C LEU A 8 -25.90 -7.62 38.06
N VAL A 9 -24.66 -7.87 38.46
CA VAL A 9 -23.46 -7.13 38.02
C VAL A 9 -22.66 -8.05 37.11
N ASP A 10 -22.26 -7.55 35.94
CA ASP A 10 -21.57 -8.34 34.94
C ASP A 10 -20.21 -8.86 35.43
N GLY A 11 -19.84 -10.07 35.01
CA GLY A 11 -18.61 -10.74 35.43
C GLY A 11 -18.58 -11.19 36.91
N VAL A 12 -19.64 -10.96 37.69
CA VAL A 12 -19.74 -11.43 39.08
C VAL A 12 -20.31 -12.85 39.13
N ALA A 13 -19.64 -13.73 39.88
CA ALA A 13 -20.08 -15.09 40.15
C ALA A 13 -21.29 -15.13 41.11
N TYR A 14 -22.41 -15.67 40.64
CA TYR A 14 -23.62 -15.90 41.44
C TYR A 14 -23.86 -17.40 41.69
N TRP A 15 -24.37 -17.73 42.88
CA TRP A 15 -24.79 -19.09 43.24
C TRP A 15 -26.27 -19.12 43.61
N PHE A 16 -26.99 -20.10 43.08
CA PHE A 16 -28.41 -20.31 43.33
C PHE A 16 -28.60 -21.49 44.29
N GLY A 17 -29.15 -21.21 45.47
CA GLY A 17 -29.54 -22.22 46.46
C GLY A 17 -31.03 -22.57 46.36
N ILE A 18 -31.35 -23.83 46.10
CA ILE A 18 -32.73 -24.34 46.06
C ILE A 18 -33.01 -25.13 47.34
N ILE A 19 -34.10 -24.74 48.02
CA ILE A 19 -34.69 -25.43 49.17
C ILE A 19 -36.12 -25.78 48.79
N ALA A 20 -36.54 -27.03 49.01
CA ALA A 20 -37.93 -27.43 48.79
C ALA A 20 -38.77 -27.12 50.04
N GLU A 21 -39.96 -26.55 49.86
CA GLU A 21 -40.96 -26.30 50.91
C GLU A 21 -42.21 -27.14 50.64
N ASP A 22 -42.76 -27.79 51.68
CA ASP A 22 -44.01 -28.53 51.58
C ASP A 22 -45.25 -27.66 51.85
N MET A 23 -46.45 -28.20 51.60
CA MET A 23 -47.72 -27.49 51.83
C MET A 23 -48.03 -27.17 53.30
N PHE A 24 -47.17 -27.58 54.24
CA PHE A 24 -47.28 -27.32 55.67
C PHE A 24 -46.17 -26.39 56.20
N GLY A 25 -45.28 -25.89 55.32
CA GLY A 25 -44.18 -24.99 55.67
C GLY A 25 -42.93 -25.71 56.21
N ASN A 26 -42.75 -27.00 55.93
CA ASN A 26 -41.50 -27.70 56.25
C ASN A 26 -40.51 -27.57 55.09
N TYR A 27 -39.23 -27.32 55.41
CA TYR A 27 -38.15 -27.15 54.44
C TYR A 27 -37.25 -28.39 54.33
N SER A 28 -36.66 -28.64 53.16
CA SER A 28 -35.67 -29.69 52.97
C SER A 28 -34.40 -29.45 53.81
N SER A 29 -33.88 -30.51 54.44
CA SER A 29 -32.64 -30.44 55.24
C SER A 29 -31.36 -30.38 54.40
N GLN A 30 -31.48 -30.57 53.09
CA GLN A 30 -30.43 -30.41 52.10
C GLN A 30 -30.83 -29.27 51.16
N MET A 31 -29.86 -28.41 50.86
CA MET A 31 -29.93 -27.37 49.84
C MET A 31 -29.17 -27.87 48.61
N ALA A 32 -29.79 -27.80 47.43
CA ALA A 32 -29.06 -27.94 46.17
C ALA A 32 -28.48 -26.58 45.80
N VAL A 33 -27.18 -26.52 45.49
CA VAL A 33 -26.50 -25.28 45.07
C VAL A 33 -26.04 -25.46 43.63
N ILE A 34 -26.35 -24.47 42.79
CA ILE A 34 -25.96 -24.41 41.37
C ILE A 34 -25.14 -23.15 41.16
N GLY A 35 -24.01 -23.27 40.47
CA GLY A 35 -23.12 -22.17 40.09
C GLY A 35 -21.63 -22.48 40.29
N PRO A 36 -20.73 -21.51 40.05
CA PRO A 36 -21.05 -20.12 39.73
C PRO A 36 -21.75 -19.98 38.37
N VAL A 37 -22.66 -19.01 38.27
CA VAL A 37 -23.22 -18.52 37.01
C VAL A 37 -22.87 -17.03 36.95
N TYR A 38 -22.31 -16.59 35.84
CA TYR A 38 -21.96 -15.20 35.62
C TYR A 38 -23.12 -14.46 34.96
N ALA A 39 -23.35 -13.22 35.38
CA ALA A 39 -24.17 -12.29 34.60
C ALA A 39 -23.30 -11.66 33.52
N ARG A 40 -23.90 -11.42 32.35
CA ARG A 40 -23.24 -10.80 31.20
C ARG A 40 -24.20 -9.83 30.54
N ASN A 41 -23.67 -8.69 30.10
CA ASN A 41 -24.34 -7.81 29.16
C ASN A 41 -24.10 -8.36 27.74
N ASP A 42 -25.14 -8.89 27.10
CA ASP A 42 -25.07 -9.43 25.73
C ASP A 42 -25.20 -8.35 24.63
N THR A 43 -25.24 -7.06 25.00
CA THR A 43 -25.17 -5.97 24.02
C THR A 43 -23.76 -5.94 23.41
N ALA A 44 -23.60 -5.93 22.09
CA ALA A 44 -22.26 -5.80 21.50
C ALA A 44 -21.65 -4.42 21.78
N LEU A 45 -20.38 -4.38 22.17
CA LEU A 45 -19.57 -3.16 22.18
C LEU A 45 -19.28 -2.75 20.73
N PHE A 46 -19.50 -1.47 20.41
CA PHE A 46 -19.18 -0.96 19.09
C PHE A 46 -17.66 -0.85 18.87
N SER A 47 -17.23 -1.17 17.66
CA SER A 47 -15.85 -1.14 17.19
C SER A 47 -15.72 -0.27 15.94
N GLU A 48 -14.73 0.63 15.93
CA GLU A 48 -14.34 1.43 14.78
C GLU A 48 -13.00 0.93 14.24
N ILE A 49 -12.92 0.66 12.93
CA ILE A 49 -11.68 0.27 12.24
C ILE A 49 -11.19 1.41 11.35
N SER A 50 -9.91 1.74 11.49
CA SER A 50 -9.20 2.72 10.69
C SER A 50 -8.08 2.05 9.90
N MET A 51 -7.87 2.51 8.66
CA MET A 51 -6.81 2.01 7.78
C MET A 51 -6.13 3.18 7.06
N GLN A 52 -4.82 3.06 6.85
CA GLN A 52 -4.03 3.95 6.00
C GLN A 52 -3.12 3.10 5.09
N THR A 53 -3.25 3.27 3.78
CA THR A 53 -2.47 2.54 2.78
C THR A 53 -1.49 3.44 2.05
N SER A 54 -0.57 2.84 1.29
CA SER A 54 0.22 3.58 0.30
C SER A 54 -0.71 4.19 -0.77
N PRO A 55 -0.65 5.50 -1.06
CA PRO A 55 -1.56 6.13 -2.01
C PRO A 55 -1.25 5.75 -3.47
N GLN A 56 -0.01 5.37 -3.75
CA GLN A 56 0.46 4.83 -5.03
C GLN A 56 1.26 3.55 -4.78
N ILE A 57 1.14 2.59 -5.70
CA ILE A 57 1.76 1.27 -5.59
C ILE A 57 2.38 0.92 -6.94
N PHE A 58 3.70 0.72 -6.97
CA PHE A 58 4.41 0.22 -8.14
C PHE A 58 4.55 -1.30 -8.03
N LEU A 59 4.41 -2.01 -9.15
CA LEU A 59 4.31 -3.48 -9.17
C LEU A 59 5.51 -4.23 -8.55
N ASP A 60 6.71 -3.65 -8.58
CA ASP A 60 7.93 -4.25 -8.01
C ASP A 60 8.40 -3.57 -6.71
N ASN A 61 7.67 -2.56 -6.23
CA ASN A 61 7.92 -1.91 -4.95
C ASN A 61 7.03 -2.50 -3.85
N GLY A 62 7.46 -2.35 -2.60
CA GLY A 62 6.60 -2.63 -1.46
C GLY A 62 5.48 -1.61 -1.29
N PHE A 63 4.42 -2.03 -0.60
CA PHE A 63 3.36 -1.15 -0.11
C PHE A 63 3.10 -1.47 1.37
N TYR A 64 2.46 -0.54 2.07
CA TYR A 64 2.04 -0.70 3.45
C TYR A 64 0.53 -0.54 3.61
N ALA A 65 -0.03 -1.20 4.62
CA ALA A 65 -1.36 -0.99 5.16
C ALA A 65 -1.26 -0.96 6.70
N GLN A 66 -1.41 0.23 7.28
CA GLN A 66 -1.53 0.39 8.72
C GLN A 66 -3.00 0.27 9.11
N ILE A 67 -3.32 -0.69 9.97
CA ILE A 67 -4.68 -1.00 10.43
C ILE A 67 -4.73 -0.82 11.94
N SER A 68 -5.77 -0.17 12.44
CA SER A 68 -6.02 0.01 13.86
C SER A 68 -7.53 -0.07 14.16
N VAL A 69 -7.91 -1.09 14.93
CA VAL A 69 -9.26 -1.24 15.49
C VAL A 69 -9.29 -0.71 16.94
N VAL A 70 -10.35 0.03 17.26
CA VAL A 70 -10.62 0.63 18.58
C VAL A 70 -12.07 0.36 18.96
N SER A 71 -12.33 -0.03 20.21
CA SER A 71 -13.69 -0.17 20.76
C SER A 71 -14.10 1.07 21.56
N GLU A 72 -15.37 1.16 21.93
CA GLU A 72 -15.86 2.16 22.89
C GLU A 72 -15.07 2.17 24.22
N THR A 73 -14.43 1.05 24.60
CA THR A 73 -13.69 0.90 25.85
C THR A 73 -12.17 1.07 25.70
N GLY A 74 -11.61 1.10 24.49
CA GLY A 74 -10.19 1.33 24.22
C GLY A 74 -9.61 0.44 23.13
N GLN A 75 -8.32 0.11 23.24
CA GLN A 75 -7.65 -0.81 22.30
C GLN A 75 -8.17 -2.24 22.46
N ILE A 76 -8.15 -2.99 21.35
CA ILE A 76 -8.65 -4.37 21.27
C ILE A 76 -7.47 -5.31 21.00
N GLU A 77 -7.41 -6.44 21.72
CA GLU A 77 -6.43 -7.53 21.51
C GLU A 77 -7.07 -8.82 20.94
N GLU A 78 -8.40 -8.84 20.81
CA GLU A 78 -9.21 -10.03 20.47
C GLU A 78 -9.93 -9.87 19.11
N GLY A 79 -10.23 -11.00 18.47
CA GLY A 79 -10.69 -11.05 17.08
C GLY A 79 -9.55 -10.85 16.07
N SER A 80 -9.85 -10.97 14.78
CA SER A 80 -8.87 -10.86 13.70
C SER A 80 -9.34 -9.95 12.57
N VAL A 81 -8.39 -9.55 11.70
CA VAL A 81 -8.65 -8.70 10.54
C VAL A 81 -8.21 -9.42 9.26
N ASP A 82 -9.13 -9.51 8.31
CA ASP A 82 -8.81 -9.93 6.95
C ASP A 82 -8.59 -8.69 6.07
N LEU A 83 -7.54 -8.73 5.25
CA LEU A 83 -7.18 -7.66 4.32
C LEU A 83 -7.41 -8.10 2.87
N TYR A 84 -8.24 -7.35 2.16
CA TYR A 84 -8.57 -7.57 0.75
C TYR A 84 -8.13 -6.40 -0.12
N MET A 85 -7.90 -6.71 -1.40
CA MET A 85 -7.81 -5.76 -2.50
C MET A 85 -9.02 -5.93 -3.40
N LYS A 86 -9.60 -4.85 -3.90
CA LYS A 86 -10.75 -4.85 -4.80
C LYS A 86 -10.54 -3.88 -5.95
N ASN A 87 -11.10 -4.21 -7.10
CA ASN A 87 -11.42 -3.26 -8.15
C ASN A 87 -12.94 -3.30 -8.41
N ASP A 88 -13.41 -2.75 -9.53
CA ASP A 88 -14.83 -2.76 -9.89
C ASP A 88 -15.43 -4.16 -10.19
N THR A 89 -14.60 -5.18 -10.41
CA THR A 89 -15.02 -6.51 -10.91
C THR A 89 -14.70 -7.67 -9.99
N ASP A 90 -13.59 -7.58 -9.26
CA ASP A 90 -12.93 -8.70 -8.59
C ASP A 90 -12.46 -8.30 -7.18
N SER A 91 -12.22 -9.32 -6.34
CA SER A 91 -11.70 -9.17 -4.99
C SER A 91 -10.63 -10.24 -4.75
N TRP A 92 -9.47 -9.81 -4.27
CA TRP A 92 -8.34 -10.68 -3.93
C TRP A 92 -8.05 -10.57 -2.44
N LEU A 93 -7.92 -11.71 -1.78
CA LEU A 93 -7.41 -11.77 -0.42
C LEU A 93 -5.91 -11.47 -0.45
N ILE A 94 -5.45 -10.58 0.43
CA ILE A 94 -4.03 -10.27 0.64
C ILE A 94 -3.49 -11.09 1.80
N GLU A 95 -4.20 -11.06 2.93
CA GLU A 95 -3.79 -11.73 4.17
C GLU A 95 -5.02 -11.98 5.07
N GLN A 96 -5.01 -13.09 5.80
CA GLN A 96 -6.05 -13.45 6.78
C GLN A 96 -5.51 -13.35 8.21
N ASP A 97 -6.44 -13.30 9.17
CA ASP A 97 -6.15 -13.46 10.59
C ASP A 97 -5.11 -12.49 11.17
N LEU A 98 -5.02 -11.27 10.62
CA LEU A 98 -4.14 -10.22 11.15
C LEU A 98 -4.62 -9.76 12.53
N PRO A 99 -3.70 -9.37 13.45
CA PRO A 99 -4.10 -8.84 14.75
C PRO A 99 -4.82 -7.48 14.60
N PRO A 100 -5.73 -7.10 15.53
CA PRO A 100 -6.53 -5.86 15.45
C PRO A 100 -5.72 -4.55 15.39
N GLN A 101 -4.41 -4.60 15.64
CA GLN A 101 -3.48 -3.51 15.36
C GLN A 101 -2.25 -4.08 14.65
N VAL A 102 -2.05 -3.67 13.40
CA VAL A 102 -0.96 -4.17 12.56
C VAL A 102 -0.45 -3.10 11.60
N ASN A 103 0.85 -3.07 11.42
CA ASN A 103 1.49 -2.38 10.30
C ASN A 103 1.87 -3.45 9.28
N TYR A 104 0.95 -3.80 8.39
CA TYR A 104 1.21 -4.74 7.31
C TYR A 104 2.11 -4.08 6.26
N SER A 105 3.12 -4.80 5.77
CA SER A 105 3.90 -4.37 4.61
C SER A 105 4.27 -5.58 3.75
N ALA A 106 4.04 -5.45 2.45
CA ALA A 106 4.55 -6.38 1.45
C ALA A 106 5.88 -5.85 0.91
N VAL A 107 6.86 -6.72 0.70
CA VAL A 107 8.18 -6.35 0.16
C VAL A 107 8.08 -5.96 -1.33
N SER A 108 7.16 -6.59 -2.06
CA SER A 108 6.82 -6.27 -3.45
C SER A 108 5.33 -6.52 -3.67
N PHE A 109 4.64 -5.65 -4.40
CA PHE A 109 3.26 -5.91 -4.82
C PHE A 109 3.16 -7.20 -5.66
N SER A 110 4.14 -7.47 -6.52
CA SER A 110 4.17 -8.67 -7.37
C SER A 110 4.26 -10.00 -6.61
N SER A 111 4.63 -10.00 -5.32
CA SER A 111 4.69 -11.24 -4.52
C SER A 111 3.34 -11.71 -3.96
N LEU A 112 2.26 -10.91 -4.07
CA LEU A 112 0.92 -11.33 -3.61
C LEU A 112 0.26 -12.40 -4.51
N GLY A 113 0.83 -12.65 -5.69
CA GLY A 113 0.40 -13.71 -6.61
C GLY A 113 0.35 -13.26 -8.07
N LEU A 114 0.13 -14.21 -8.98
CA LEU A 114 0.16 -13.98 -10.44
C LEU A 114 -0.91 -12.98 -10.92
N TRP A 115 -2.01 -12.84 -10.18
CA TRP A 115 -3.09 -11.90 -10.47
C TRP A 115 -2.63 -10.43 -10.50
N THR A 116 -1.63 -10.08 -9.68
CA THR A 116 -1.07 -8.73 -9.54
C THR A 116 -0.56 -8.16 -10.85
N GLN A 117 0.00 -9.00 -11.74
CA GLN A 117 0.65 -8.56 -12.98
C GLN A 117 -0.28 -7.83 -13.94
N ASN A 118 -1.58 -8.11 -13.87
CA ASN A 118 -2.60 -7.52 -14.72
C ASN A 118 -3.34 -6.35 -14.07
N ILE A 119 -3.12 -6.08 -12.78
CA ILE A 119 -3.76 -4.97 -12.07
C ILE A 119 -3.02 -3.67 -12.34
N HIS A 120 -3.80 -2.64 -12.66
CA HIS A 120 -3.38 -1.28 -12.91
C HIS A 120 -4.61 -0.38 -12.69
N GLY A 121 -4.39 0.91 -12.37
CA GLY A 121 -5.50 1.83 -12.11
C GLY A 121 -5.89 1.91 -10.62
N GLU A 122 -7.10 2.41 -10.38
CA GLU A 122 -7.63 2.60 -9.03
C GLU A 122 -8.05 1.26 -8.43
N VAL A 123 -7.59 1.01 -7.20
CA VAL A 123 -7.96 -0.17 -6.39
C VAL A 123 -8.36 0.28 -5.00
N PHE A 124 -9.18 -0.53 -4.34
CA PHE A 124 -9.62 -0.32 -2.97
C PHE A 124 -9.04 -1.41 -2.09
N PHE A 125 -8.30 -1.02 -1.07
CA PHE A 125 -8.04 -1.93 0.05
C PHE A 125 -9.28 -1.95 0.93
N GLU A 126 -9.65 -3.12 1.43
CA GLU A 126 -10.74 -3.31 2.38
C GLU A 126 -10.25 -4.16 3.54
N ALA A 127 -10.42 -3.65 4.76
CA ALA A 127 -10.09 -4.37 5.99
C ALA A 127 -11.39 -4.72 6.72
N ILE A 128 -11.57 -6.00 7.02
CA ILE A 128 -12.75 -6.54 7.69
C ILE A 128 -12.32 -7.10 9.05
N TYR A 129 -12.82 -6.52 10.14
CA TYR A 129 -12.61 -7.00 11.50
C TYR A 129 -13.73 -7.96 11.92
N SER A 130 -13.36 -9.14 12.42
CA SER A 130 -14.25 -10.25 12.78
C SER A 130 -15.21 -9.95 13.94
N GLY A 131 -14.86 -8.99 14.82
CA GLY A 131 -15.48 -8.91 16.14
C GLY A 131 -15.04 -10.05 17.07
N ASP A 132 -15.72 -10.16 18.21
CA ASP A 132 -15.55 -11.23 19.20
C ASP A 132 -16.93 -11.58 19.79
N GLU A 133 -17.26 -12.87 19.95
CA GLU A 133 -18.51 -13.30 20.59
C GLU A 133 -18.47 -13.13 22.14
N GLY A 134 -17.29 -12.85 22.67
CA GLY A 134 -17.03 -12.76 24.11
C GLY A 134 -17.06 -14.12 24.79
N ASP A 135 -17.03 -14.12 26.13
CA ASP A 135 -17.09 -15.35 26.94
C ASP A 135 -18.02 -15.16 28.15
N GLU A 136 -17.97 -16.05 29.15
CA GLU A 136 -18.78 -15.93 30.38
C GLU A 136 -18.52 -14.64 31.19
N THR A 137 -17.41 -13.94 30.92
CA THR A 137 -16.92 -12.76 31.63
C THR A 137 -16.72 -11.53 30.73
N ARG A 138 -16.52 -11.73 29.42
CA ARG A 138 -16.32 -10.67 28.42
C ARG A 138 -17.56 -10.47 27.55
N GLN A 139 -17.96 -9.20 27.40
CA GLN A 139 -19.03 -8.75 26.53
C GLN A 139 -18.63 -8.89 25.04
N PRO A 140 -19.54 -9.28 24.13
CA PRO A 140 -19.24 -9.37 22.69
C PRO A 140 -18.82 -8.01 22.09
N ILE A 141 -18.03 -8.05 21.03
CA ILE A 141 -17.56 -6.90 20.23
C ILE A 141 -18.11 -7.04 18.81
N SER A 142 -18.64 -5.95 18.24
CA SER A 142 -19.15 -5.94 16.87
C SER A 142 -18.07 -6.20 15.82
N THR A 143 -18.49 -6.64 14.63
CA THR A 143 -17.67 -6.56 13.41
C THR A 143 -17.49 -5.11 12.98
N ALA A 144 -16.40 -4.81 12.26
CA ALA A 144 -16.20 -3.51 11.63
C ALA A 144 -15.59 -3.66 10.23
N ILE A 145 -15.81 -2.68 9.36
CA ILE A 145 -15.29 -2.68 7.99
C ILE A 145 -14.86 -1.27 7.59
N THR A 146 -13.74 -1.17 6.88
CA THR A 146 -13.27 0.10 6.27
C THR A 146 -12.62 -0.16 4.93
N SER A 147 -12.61 0.86 4.06
CA SER A 147 -11.96 0.79 2.77
C SER A 147 -11.21 2.07 2.45
N THR A 148 -10.09 1.95 1.73
CA THR A 148 -9.21 3.07 1.37
C THR A 148 -8.72 2.90 -0.08
N PRO A 149 -8.84 3.94 -0.93
CA PRO A 149 -8.36 3.87 -2.31
C PRO A 149 -6.82 4.00 -2.39
N SER A 150 -6.26 3.31 -3.38
CA SER A 150 -4.85 3.37 -3.78
C SER A 150 -4.76 3.29 -5.30
N LEU A 151 -3.68 3.80 -5.89
CA LEU A 151 -3.45 3.76 -7.33
C LEU A 151 -2.30 2.80 -7.68
N VAL A 152 -2.59 1.72 -8.40
CA VAL A 152 -1.56 0.81 -8.93
C VAL A 152 -1.01 1.40 -10.22
N THR A 153 0.28 1.74 -10.21
CA THR A 153 0.97 2.48 -11.27
C THR A 153 1.89 1.61 -12.11
N VAL A 154 1.92 1.89 -13.41
CA VAL A 154 2.84 1.30 -14.39
C VAL A 154 3.87 2.36 -14.78
N LEU A 155 5.17 2.02 -14.66
CA LEU A 155 6.26 2.88 -15.09
C LEU A 155 6.55 2.69 -16.58
N ALA A 156 6.74 3.80 -17.28
CA ALA A 156 7.06 3.81 -18.70
C ALA A 156 8.02 4.94 -19.08
N ASP A 157 8.70 4.75 -20.21
CA ASP A 157 9.72 5.62 -20.75
C ASP A 157 9.37 6.01 -22.19
N ILE A 158 9.40 7.30 -22.48
CA ILE A 158 9.41 7.82 -23.84
C ILE A 158 10.83 8.22 -24.23
N SER A 159 11.25 7.76 -25.40
CA SER A 159 12.59 7.96 -25.95
C SER A 159 12.56 8.20 -27.46
N THR A 160 13.72 8.58 -28.00
CA THR A 160 13.96 8.92 -29.41
C THR A 160 15.37 8.45 -29.78
N ASP A 161 15.63 8.23 -31.06
CA ASP A 161 16.95 7.83 -31.56
C ASP A 161 18.03 8.92 -31.34
N SER A 162 17.63 10.19 -31.22
CA SER A 162 18.54 11.33 -30.99
C SER A 162 17.86 12.49 -30.25
N THR A 163 18.64 13.21 -29.42
CA THR A 163 18.21 14.42 -28.67
C THR A 163 18.15 15.68 -29.54
N SER A 164 18.83 15.67 -30.70
CA SER A 164 18.76 16.71 -31.72
C SER A 164 18.41 16.10 -33.09
N ILE A 165 17.76 16.89 -33.94
CA ILE A 165 17.32 16.48 -35.28
C ILE A 165 17.97 17.41 -36.30
N GLU A 166 18.84 16.87 -37.16
CA GLU A 166 19.34 17.58 -38.34
C GLU A 166 18.29 17.58 -39.44
N MET A 167 17.91 18.77 -39.90
CA MET A 167 16.97 18.90 -41.00
C MET A 167 17.66 18.53 -42.32
N ASN A 168 16.94 17.85 -43.23
CA ASN A 168 17.48 17.51 -44.55
C ASN A 168 17.59 18.75 -45.46
N SER A 169 18.12 18.58 -46.68
CA SER A 169 18.31 19.68 -47.65
C SER A 169 17.01 20.33 -48.17
N PHE A 170 15.84 19.82 -47.79
CA PHE A 170 14.52 20.38 -48.06
C PHE A 170 13.89 21.03 -46.82
N GLY A 171 14.59 21.06 -45.69
CA GLY A 171 14.06 21.59 -44.43
C GLY A 171 13.09 20.64 -43.72
N GLN A 172 13.20 19.33 -43.96
CA GLN A 172 12.36 18.31 -43.33
C GLN A 172 13.18 17.40 -42.39
N GLY A 173 12.63 17.07 -41.23
CA GLY A 173 13.23 16.17 -40.24
C GLY A 173 12.27 15.02 -39.91
N GLN A 174 12.79 13.81 -39.79
CA GLN A 174 12.02 12.61 -39.43
C GLN A 174 12.29 12.28 -37.95
N ILE A 175 11.22 12.06 -37.18
CA ILE A 175 11.29 11.74 -35.75
C ILE A 175 10.74 10.34 -35.55
N SER A 176 11.56 9.47 -34.97
CA SER A 176 11.15 8.17 -34.44
C SER A 176 11.00 8.30 -32.93
N LEU A 177 9.81 7.98 -32.41
CA LEU A 177 9.55 7.91 -30.97
C LEU A 177 9.32 6.46 -30.57
N THR A 178 9.86 6.09 -29.41
CA THR A 178 9.58 4.81 -28.76
C THR A 178 8.99 5.08 -27.39
N LEU A 179 7.85 4.45 -27.09
CA LEU A 179 7.21 4.41 -25.80
C LEU A 179 7.25 2.95 -25.32
N GLN A 180 7.92 2.71 -24.20
CA GLN A 180 8.16 1.37 -23.67
C GLN A 180 7.86 1.34 -22.16
N ALA A 181 7.29 0.26 -21.65
CA ALA A 181 7.15 0.08 -20.22
C ALA A 181 8.50 -0.32 -19.61
N THR A 182 8.80 0.14 -18.40
CA THR A 182 10.01 -0.30 -17.68
C THR A 182 10.02 -1.83 -17.47
N LYS A 183 8.83 -2.45 -17.51
CA LYS A 183 8.63 -3.91 -17.49
C LYS A 183 7.92 -4.38 -18.77
N SER A 184 8.55 -5.23 -19.56
CA SER A 184 8.05 -5.67 -20.87
C SER A 184 6.71 -6.42 -20.85
N SER A 185 6.26 -6.94 -19.70
CA SER A 185 4.90 -7.48 -19.54
C SER A 185 3.81 -6.43 -19.72
N HIS A 186 4.14 -5.15 -19.54
CA HIS A 186 3.20 -4.02 -19.58
C HIS A 186 3.25 -3.22 -20.88
N ASP A 187 4.11 -3.57 -21.84
CA ASP A 187 4.18 -2.89 -23.16
C ASP A 187 2.82 -2.89 -23.88
N LEU A 188 2.01 -3.94 -23.72
CA LEU A 188 0.66 -4.03 -24.29
C LEU A 188 -0.32 -2.99 -23.71
N LEU A 189 -0.08 -2.49 -22.50
CA LEU A 189 -0.90 -1.45 -21.85
C LEU A 189 -0.64 -0.05 -22.44
N LEU A 190 0.48 0.12 -23.16
CA LEU A 190 0.88 1.38 -23.80
C LEU A 190 0.42 1.46 -25.28
N GLU A 191 -0.12 0.37 -25.82
CA GLU A 191 -0.56 0.28 -27.21
C GLU A 191 -1.71 1.26 -27.50
N ASN A 192 -1.66 1.94 -28.67
CA ASN A 192 -2.59 2.99 -29.07
C ASN A 192 -2.55 4.27 -28.22
N THR A 193 -1.55 4.47 -27.35
CA THR A 193 -1.35 5.75 -26.63
C THR A 193 -1.21 6.91 -27.64
N GLU A 194 -1.99 7.98 -27.45
CA GLU A 194 -1.90 9.20 -28.26
C GLU A 194 -0.83 10.15 -27.70
N PHE A 195 -0.29 11.03 -28.53
CA PHE A 195 0.60 12.12 -28.08
C PHE A 195 0.42 13.39 -28.90
N SER A 196 0.52 14.53 -28.23
CA SER A 196 0.59 15.83 -28.87
C SER A 196 2.04 16.25 -29.08
N TRP A 197 2.31 16.99 -30.17
CA TRP A 197 3.60 17.62 -30.38
C TRP A 197 3.45 19.07 -30.82
N SER A 198 4.39 19.92 -30.41
CA SER A 198 4.42 21.34 -30.74
C SER A 198 5.84 21.80 -31.10
N LEU A 199 5.96 22.43 -32.27
CA LEU A 199 7.21 22.98 -32.81
C LEU A 199 7.28 24.48 -32.53
N TRP A 200 8.36 24.92 -31.88
CA TRP A 200 8.58 26.30 -31.51
C TRP A 200 9.81 26.88 -32.20
N GLU A 201 9.59 27.86 -33.07
CA GLU A 201 10.64 28.60 -33.78
C GLU A 201 10.73 30.04 -33.23
N SER A 202 11.91 30.47 -32.80
CA SER A 202 12.15 31.82 -32.23
C SER A 202 11.15 32.23 -31.11
N GLY A 203 10.67 31.27 -30.32
CA GLY A 203 9.69 31.50 -29.24
C GLY A 203 8.23 31.65 -29.70
N GLN A 204 7.92 31.34 -30.96
CA GLN A 204 6.55 31.26 -31.47
C GLN A 204 6.22 29.83 -31.90
N LEU A 205 4.98 29.39 -31.63
CA LEU A 205 4.46 28.12 -32.14
C LEU A 205 4.38 28.18 -33.67
N ALA A 206 5.18 27.35 -34.35
CA ALA A 206 5.25 27.29 -35.81
C ALA A 206 4.36 26.18 -36.38
N GLN A 207 4.38 24.99 -35.75
CA GLN A 207 3.56 23.84 -36.13
C GLN A 207 3.12 23.07 -34.89
N SER A 208 2.06 22.27 -35.02
CA SER A 208 1.66 21.29 -34.02
C SER A 208 0.93 20.13 -34.70
N GLY A 209 0.86 19.02 -34.00
CA GLY A 209 0.16 17.84 -34.47
C GLY A 209 -0.14 16.85 -33.35
N GLN A 210 -0.69 15.71 -33.76
CA GLN A 210 -1.00 14.58 -32.91
C GLN A 210 -0.43 13.33 -33.59
N GLY A 211 -0.07 12.34 -32.79
CA GLY A 211 0.34 11.02 -33.24
C GLY A 211 -0.13 9.94 -32.28
N GLN A 212 0.17 8.69 -32.62
CA GLN A 212 -0.20 7.52 -31.83
C GLN A 212 0.95 6.51 -31.87
N PHE A 213 1.14 5.80 -30.76
CA PHE A 213 2.08 4.67 -30.66
C PHE A 213 1.40 3.39 -31.14
N ILE A 214 2.06 2.68 -32.06
CA ILE A 214 1.64 1.39 -32.62
C ILE A 214 2.82 0.43 -32.47
N GLY A 215 2.65 -0.67 -31.73
CA GLY A 215 3.73 -1.55 -31.30
C GLY A 215 4.78 -0.82 -30.47
N GLY A 216 4.36 0.11 -29.61
CA GLY A 216 5.27 0.96 -28.82
C GLY A 216 6.08 1.99 -29.63
N GLN A 217 5.85 2.13 -30.94
CA GLN A 217 6.61 3.06 -31.80
C GLN A 217 5.72 4.04 -32.54
N SER A 218 6.25 5.23 -32.82
CA SER A 218 5.61 6.20 -33.70
C SER A 218 6.63 6.92 -34.57
N GLN A 219 6.22 7.33 -35.77
CA GLN A 219 7.09 8.08 -36.66
C GLN A 219 6.31 9.16 -37.41
N PHE A 220 6.86 10.37 -37.42
CA PHE A 220 6.32 11.52 -38.14
C PHE A 220 7.42 12.40 -38.72
N THR A 221 7.03 13.35 -39.56
CA THR A 221 7.94 14.29 -40.23
C THR A 221 7.50 15.71 -39.92
N ILE A 222 8.44 16.58 -39.60
CA ILE A 222 8.24 18.03 -39.41
C ILE A 222 8.99 18.81 -40.49
N GLU A 223 8.53 20.03 -40.77
CA GLU A 223 9.25 20.99 -41.61
C GLU A 223 9.66 22.19 -40.75
N SER A 224 10.95 22.53 -40.69
CA SER A 224 11.45 23.56 -39.76
C SER A 224 12.76 24.19 -40.26
N SER A 225 12.98 25.43 -39.84
CA SER A 225 14.22 26.19 -40.03
C SER A 225 15.09 26.28 -38.77
N GLY A 226 14.76 25.53 -37.73
CA GLY A 226 15.46 25.49 -36.43
C GLY A 226 14.57 25.93 -35.28
N GLY A 227 14.78 25.37 -34.09
CA GLY A 227 13.92 25.59 -32.92
C GLY A 227 13.97 24.45 -31.91
N TYR A 228 12.90 24.29 -31.14
CA TYR A 228 12.70 23.10 -30.31
C TYR A 228 11.33 22.46 -30.56
N LEU A 229 11.28 21.15 -30.41
CA LEU A 229 10.07 20.32 -30.48
C LEU A 229 9.76 19.81 -29.08
N LEU A 230 8.54 20.10 -28.59
CA LEU A 230 7.99 19.55 -27.35
C LEU A 230 6.99 18.44 -27.71
N ILE A 231 7.12 17.28 -27.08
CA ILE A 231 6.23 16.12 -27.22
C ILE A 231 5.65 15.76 -25.85
N GLU A 232 4.33 15.60 -25.79
CA GLU A 232 3.54 15.39 -24.58
C GLU A 232 2.60 14.17 -24.79
N PRO A 233 2.96 12.97 -24.31
CA PRO A 233 2.11 11.78 -24.40
C PRO A 233 0.85 11.92 -23.54
N GLN A 234 -0.28 11.49 -24.08
CA GLN A 234 -1.59 11.54 -23.44
C GLN A 234 -1.87 10.22 -22.74
N VAL A 235 -1.18 9.99 -21.61
CA VAL A 235 -1.30 8.76 -20.83
C VAL A 235 -2.35 8.86 -19.71
N PRO A 236 -3.02 7.76 -19.33
CA PRO A 236 -3.87 7.68 -18.13
C PRO A 236 -3.08 7.97 -16.84
N ALA A 237 -3.76 8.42 -15.78
CA ALA A 237 -3.13 8.77 -14.51
C ALA A 237 -2.40 7.62 -13.78
N TRP A 238 -2.69 6.36 -14.14
CA TRP A 238 -2.00 5.17 -13.63
C TRP A 238 -0.74 4.80 -14.42
N ILE A 239 -0.44 5.50 -15.53
CA ILE A 239 0.83 5.36 -16.24
C ILE A 239 1.70 6.54 -15.86
N VAL A 240 2.83 6.25 -15.21
CA VAL A 240 3.80 7.26 -14.79
C VAL A 240 4.96 7.23 -15.78
N LEU A 241 5.15 8.32 -16.49
CA LEU A 241 6.29 8.51 -17.38
C LEU A 241 7.47 9.06 -16.59
N ASN A 242 8.62 8.40 -16.65
CA ASN A 242 9.86 8.90 -16.04
C ASN A 242 10.26 10.26 -16.65
N ASN A 243 10.02 10.42 -17.96
CA ASN A 243 10.14 11.67 -18.69
C ASN A 243 8.77 12.06 -19.29
N PRO A 244 7.95 12.88 -18.60
CA PRO A 244 6.59 13.21 -19.08
C PRO A 244 6.60 14.07 -20.35
N ASN A 245 7.65 14.85 -20.57
CA ASN A 245 7.82 15.73 -21.72
C ASN A 245 9.15 15.43 -22.41
N LEU A 246 9.13 15.14 -23.70
CA LEU A 246 10.35 14.97 -24.50
C LEU A 246 10.63 16.26 -25.30
N ASN A 247 11.79 16.86 -25.04
CA ASN A 247 12.24 18.10 -25.69
C ASN A 247 13.40 17.81 -26.64
N LEU A 248 13.25 18.14 -27.93
CA LEU A 248 14.27 17.90 -28.96
C LEU A 248 14.69 19.21 -29.62
N THR A 249 15.99 19.40 -29.84
CA THR A 249 16.52 20.59 -30.53
C THR A 249 16.59 20.33 -32.04
N ILE A 250 16.25 21.33 -32.85
CA ILE A 250 16.24 21.22 -34.30
C ILE A 250 17.37 22.03 -34.90
N LEU A 251 18.26 21.34 -35.59
CA LEU A 251 19.45 21.90 -36.24
C LEU A 251 19.17 22.18 -37.71
N SER A 252 19.25 23.45 -38.09
CA SER A 252 18.96 23.90 -39.44
C SER A 252 20.08 23.51 -40.42
N ASN A 253 19.69 22.96 -41.58
CA ASN A 253 20.66 22.59 -42.61
C ASN A 253 21.31 23.86 -43.19
N GLY A 254 22.56 24.13 -42.80
CA GLY A 254 23.31 25.30 -43.27
C GLY A 254 23.97 26.14 -42.18
N GLN A 255 23.73 25.87 -40.90
CA GLN A 255 24.68 26.31 -39.86
C GLN A 255 25.93 25.43 -39.92
N ASN A 256 26.77 25.68 -40.93
CA ASN A 256 28.21 25.51 -40.72
C ASN A 256 28.55 26.28 -39.44
N ASN A 257 29.00 25.58 -38.40
CA ASN A 257 29.56 26.22 -37.22
C ASN A 257 30.98 26.74 -37.55
N SER A 258 31.00 27.67 -38.50
CA SER A 258 32.16 28.45 -38.92
C SER A 258 31.95 29.91 -38.55
N GLN A 259 31.37 30.17 -37.37
CA GLN A 259 31.82 31.34 -36.62
C GLN A 259 33.25 31.06 -36.19
N ASN A 260 34.18 31.89 -36.67
CA ASN A 260 35.57 31.81 -36.23
C ASN A 260 35.65 32.12 -34.74
N GLN A 261 35.76 31.09 -33.92
CA GLN A 261 36.39 31.17 -32.61
C GLN A 261 37.66 30.34 -32.62
N ASN A 262 38.75 30.96 -33.08
CA ASN A 262 40.06 30.61 -32.56
C ASN A 262 40.10 31.07 -31.09
N ALA A 263 39.46 30.32 -30.21
CA ALA A 263 39.62 30.44 -28.78
C ALA A 263 40.86 29.63 -28.38
N GLU A 264 42.05 30.20 -28.58
CA GLU A 264 43.22 29.76 -27.80
C GLU A 264 42.94 30.14 -26.34
N GLY A 265 42.44 29.17 -25.57
CA GLY A 265 42.12 29.31 -24.15
C GLY A 265 42.15 27.94 -23.50
N GLU A 266 42.73 27.87 -22.29
CA GLU A 266 42.69 26.68 -21.43
C GLU A 266 41.30 26.60 -20.78
N ILE A 267 40.77 25.38 -20.56
CA ILE A 267 39.47 25.23 -19.90
C ILE A 267 39.62 25.70 -18.44
N VAL A 268 38.79 26.66 -18.06
CA VAL A 268 38.62 27.11 -16.67
C VAL A 268 37.70 26.12 -15.95
N ASP A 269 38.14 25.62 -14.80
CA ASP A 269 37.38 24.69 -13.97
C ASP A 269 35.95 25.22 -13.70
N PRO A 270 34.89 24.46 -14.03
CA PRO A 270 33.53 24.81 -13.62
C PRO A 270 33.38 24.60 -12.11
N THR A 271 32.52 25.39 -11.47
CA THR A 271 32.34 25.34 -10.01
C THR A 271 30.92 24.94 -9.63
N ILE A 272 30.78 23.87 -8.84
CA ILE A 272 29.49 23.45 -8.28
C ILE A 272 29.30 24.11 -6.92
N SER A 273 28.21 24.85 -6.75
CA SER A 273 27.73 25.37 -5.46
C SER A 273 26.39 24.74 -5.14
N CYS A 274 26.23 24.16 -3.95
CA CYS A 274 24.99 23.51 -3.53
C CYS A 274 24.36 24.19 -2.32
N SER A 275 23.03 24.11 -2.19
CA SER A 275 22.31 24.52 -0.99
C SER A 275 22.76 23.68 0.23
N PRO A 276 22.85 24.27 1.43
CA PRO A 276 23.23 23.52 2.63
C PRO A 276 22.23 22.40 2.92
N LEU A 277 22.76 21.21 3.18
CA LEU A 277 21.98 20.02 3.53
C LEU A 277 22.04 19.77 5.03
N GLU A 278 20.88 19.67 5.68
CA GLU A 278 20.73 19.32 7.10
C GLU A 278 20.02 17.96 7.20
N LEU A 279 20.62 17.02 7.94
CA LEU A 279 20.13 15.66 8.15
C LEU A 279 19.76 15.50 9.62
N VAL A 280 18.53 15.05 9.91
CA VAL A 280 18.12 14.72 11.28
C VAL A 280 18.40 13.25 11.53
N MET A 281 19.31 12.97 12.47
CA MET A 281 19.75 11.62 12.80
C MET A 281 18.55 10.71 13.14
N GLY A 282 18.45 9.55 12.48
CA GLY A 282 17.38 8.58 12.69
C GLY A 282 16.01 8.93 12.09
N ILE A 283 15.90 10.03 11.32
CA ILE A 283 14.64 10.47 10.68
C ILE A 283 14.78 10.61 9.16
N THR A 284 15.91 11.12 8.66
CA THR A 284 16.08 11.44 7.23
C THR A 284 16.60 10.24 6.43
N ASN A 285 15.71 9.37 5.94
CA ASN A 285 16.11 8.22 5.11
C ASN A 285 16.43 8.62 3.65
N GLU A 286 15.73 9.62 3.12
CA GLU A 286 15.94 10.17 1.77
C GLU A 286 15.84 11.69 1.84
N THR A 287 16.58 12.39 0.97
CA THR A 287 16.51 13.85 0.87
C THR A 287 17.08 14.37 -0.45
N SER A 288 16.67 15.58 -0.83
CA SER A 288 17.11 16.27 -2.05
C SER A 288 17.69 17.65 -1.71
N PHE A 289 18.69 18.08 -2.48
CA PHE A 289 19.22 19.44 -2.40
C PHE A 289 19.59 19.97 -3.79
N GLN A 290 19.57 21.29 -3.95
CA GLN A 290 19.79 21.96 -5.23
C GLN A 290 21.25 22.36 -5.39
N CYS A 291 21.81 22.11 -6.56
CA CYS A 291 23.16 22.49 -6.95
C CYS A 291 23.14 23.34 -8.22
N THR A 292 24.01 24.33 -8.28
CA THR A 292 24.25 25.16 -9.46
C THR A 292 25.69 24.96 -9.90
N LEU A 293 25.86 24.43 -11.11
CA LEU A 293 27.12 24.42 -11.84
C LEU A 293 27.31 25.77 -12.52
N SER A 294 28.29 26.55 -12.09
CA SER A 294 28.67 27.79 -12.76
C SER A 294 29.86 27.59 -13.69
N HIS A 295 29.70 28.02 -14.94
CA HIS A 295 30.64 27.83 -16.03
C HIS A 295 30.94 29.15 -16.72
N THR A 296 32.23 29.48 -16.83
CA THR A 296 32.70 30.81 -17.26
C THR A 296 33.54 30.77 -18.53
N ASN A 297 33.55 29.64 -19.25
CA ASN A 297 34.29 29.54 -20.51
C ASN A 297 33.48 30.13 -21.67
N PRO A 298 34.13 30.76 -22.67
CA PRO A 298 33.48 31.37 -23.82
C PRO A 298 33.01 30.36 -24.90
N PHE A 299 32.99 29.07 -24.57
CA PHE A 299 32.59 27.96 -25.43
C PHE A 299 31.80 26.92 -24.62
N ALA A 300 31.00 26.10 -25.31
CA ALA A 300 30.22 25.05 -24.67
C ALA A 300 31.12 23.91 -24.12
N LEU A 301 30.67 23.29 -23.02
CA LEU A 301 31.32 22.14 -22.39
C LEU A 301 30.35 20.97 -22.26
N GLU A 302 30.89 19.78 -22.39
CA GLU A 302 30.24 18.52 -22.06
C GLU A 302 30.80 18.02 -20.74
N ILE A 303 29.95 17.82 -19.72
CA ILE A 303 30.38 17.60 -18.34
C ILE A 303 29.83 16.29 -17.80
N THR A 304 30.75 15.40 -17.43
CA THR A 304 30.46 14.08 -16.87
C THR A 304 30.82 14.04 -15.40
N PHE A 305 29.88 13.63 -14.54
CA PHE A 305 30.08 13.60 -13.09
C PHE A 305 30.46 12.21 -12.57
N SER A 306 31.15 12.18 -11.42
CA SER A 306 31.54 10.98 -10.69
C SER A 306 31.15 11.14 -9.21
N THR A 307 30.34 10.20 -8.72
CA THR A 307 29.88 10.13 -7.32
C THR A 307 30.83 9.33 -6.40
N ASN A 308 32.03 9.00 -6.86
CA ASN A 308 33.00 8.17 -6.12
C ASN A 308 33.63 8.86 -4.87
N GLY A 309 33.21 10.08 -4.53
CA GLY A 309 33.72 10.90 -3.41
C GLY A 309 32.73 11.12 -2.24
N TRP A 310 31.55 10.48 -2.28
CA TRP A 310 30.55 10.59 -1.21
C TRP A 310 30.89 9.70 0.00
N THR A 311 30.48 10.12 1.20
CA THR A 311 30.73 9.37 2.43
C THR A 311 29.90 8.09 2.51
N PRO A 312 30.36 7.04 3.22
CA PRO A 312 29.66 5.76 3.34
C PRO A 312 28.30 5.80 4.09
N LEU A 313 27.82 6.98 4.47
CA LEU A 313 26.44 7.22 4.93
C LEU A 313 25.43 7.04 3.78
N PHE A 314 25.81 7.46 2.57
CA PHE A 314 24.93 7.46 1.40
C PHE A 314 25.10 6.15 0.65
N THR A 315 24.02 5.35 0.56
CA THR A 315 23.98 4.13 -0.24
C THR A 315 23.84 4.43 -1.72
N GLU A 316 23.16 5.53 -2.05
CA GLU A 316 22.85 5.93 -3.41
C GLU A 316 22.87 7.45 -3.51
N VAL A 317 23.42 7.95 -4.62
CA VAL A 317 23.51 9.38 -4.94
C VAL A 317 23.12 9.54 -6.40
N ILE A 318 21.92 10.07 -6.62
CA ILE A 318 21.33 10.24 -7.94
C ILE A 318 21.36 11.72 -8.30
N LEU A 319 21.83 12.03 -9.51
CA LEU A 319 21.74 13.37 -10.10
C LEU A 319 20.42 13.45 -10.86
N GLN A 320 19.66 14.53 -10.67
CA GLN A 320 18.44 14.83 -11.43
C GLN A 320 18.63 16.11 -12.25
N PRO A 321 18.49 16.05 -13.59
CA PRO A 321 18.16 14.85 -14.39
C PRO A 321 19.27 13.79 -14.37
N GLU A 322 18.92 12.51 -14.56
CA GLU A 322 19.84 11.35 -14.59
C GLU A 322 20.71 11.29 -15.86
N GLN A 323 21.23 12.44 -16.27
CA GLN A 323 22.18 12.53 -17.37
C GLN A 323 23.58 12.45 -16.79
N THR A 324 24.27 11.35 -17.10
CA THR A 324 25.70 11.19 -16.80
C THR A 324 26.56 12.23 -17.51
N GLU A 325 26.01 12.93 -18.49
CA GLU A 325 26.67 13.86 -19.39
C GLU A 325 25.76 15.08 -19.61
N ILE A 326 26.18 16.26 -19.14
CA ILE A 326 25.41 17.50 -19.24
C ILE A 326 26.10 18.46 -20.22
N HIS A 327 25.35 18.94 -21.21
CA HIS A 327 25.80 19.97 -22.14
C HIS A 327 25.56 21.37 -21.56
N VAL A 328 26.60 22.21 -21.51
CA VAL A 328 26.56 23.55 -20.92
C VAL A 328 27.00 24.59 -21.96
N GLU A 329 26.14 25.55 -22.26
CA GLU A 329 26.42 26.63 -23.22
C GLU A 329 27.43 27.66 -22.70
N ALA A 330 28.00 28.46 -23.60
CA ALA A 330 29.08 29.40 -23.27
C ALA A 330 28.66 30.49 -22.27
N ASN A 331 29.32 30.53 -21.10
CA ASN A 331 29.02 31.41 -19.95
C ASN A 331 27.60 31.23 -19.35
N ASP A 332 27.05 30.02 -19.39
CA ASP A 332 25.76 29.70 -18.78
C ASP A 332 25.92 28.93 -17.45
N ASP A 333 24.94 29.05 -16.56
CA ASP A 333 24.90 28.38 -15.25
C ASP A 333 23.75 27.37 -15.24
N ILE A 334 24.03 26.08 -14.98
CA ILE A 334 23.01 25.02 -14.92
C ILE A 334 22.65 24.67 -13.47
N SER A 335 21.35 24.57 -13.19
CA SER A 335 20.82 24.06 -11.92
C SER A 335 20.41 22.59 -12.06
N PHE A 336 20.82 21.75 -11.13
CA PHE A 336 20.48 20.33 -11.04
C PHE A 336 20.17 19.94 -9.59
N THR A 337 19.35 18.92 -9.40
CA THR A 337 19.01 18.39 -8.07
C THR A 337 19.89 17.19 -7.77
N VAL A 338 20.30 17.01 -6.53
CA VAL A 338 20.96 15.78 -6.07
C VAL A 338 20.05 15.11 -5.06
N LEU A 339 19.68 13.86 -5.33
CA LEU A 339 18.97 12.96 -4.42
C LEU A 339 19.99 12.08 -3.72
N VAL A 340 19.81 11.88 -2.41
CA VAL A 340 20.65 10.99 -1.62
C VAL A 340 19.83 10.09 -0.70
N SER A 341 20.16 8.81 -0.72
CA SER A 341 19.52 7.76 0.09
C SER A 341 20.47 7.33 1.20
N ILE A 342 19.99 7.29 2.45
CA ILE A 342 20.78 7.10 3.67
C ILE A 342 20.47 5.74 4.29
N SER A 343 21.50 4.91 4.48
CA SER A 343 21.34 3.52 4.95
C SER A 343 21.73 3.27 6.40
N SER A 344 22.65 4.07 6.96
CA SER A 344 23.11 3.92 8.33
C SER A 344 23.74 5.21 8.84
N TYR A 345 23.40 5.59 10.06
CA TYR A 345 24.05 6.67 10.82
C TYR A 345 25.18 6.14 11.73
N ASP A 346 25.37 4.82 11.83
CA ASP A 346 26.15 4.15 12.90
C ASP A 346 27.65 4.45 12.89
N LEU A 347 28.13 5.16 11.86
CA LEU A 347 29.53 5.51 11.65
C LEU A 347 29.84 7.00 11.90
N LEU A 348 28.87 7.84 12.25
CA LEU A 348 29.02 9.31 12.27
C LEU A 348 28.34 9.99 13.46
N ASP A 349 29.09 10.85 14.15
CA ASP A 349 28.59 11.76 15.18
C ASP A 349 27.80 12.95 14.59
N THR A 350 27.06 13.70 15.42
CA THR A 350 26.47 14.99 15.00
C THR A 350 27.55 16.03 14.71
N GLY A 351 27.44 16.73 13.59
CA GLY A 351 28.44 17.71 13.14
C GLY A 351 28.35 18.02 11.65
N THR A 352 29.23 18.91 11.18
CA THR A 352 29.35 19.26 9.75
C THR A 352 30.41 18.40 9.07
N PHE A 353 30.03 17.80 7.95
CA PHE A 353 30.83 16.92 7.11
C PHE A 353 30.98 17.53 5.70
N SER A 354 31.89 16.95 4.92
CA SER A 354 32.08 17.31 3.52
C SER A 354 32.20 16.08 2.62
N SER A 355 31.65 16.21 1.42
CA SER A 355 31.77 15.21 0.35
C SER A 355 32.29 15.88 -0.92
N THR A 356 32.96 15.11 -1.78
CA THR A 356 33.48 15.62 -3.06
C THR A 356 32.61 15.11 -4.21
N ILE A 357 32.25 16.03 -5.12
CA ILE A 357 31.83 15.66 -6.47
C ILE A 357 33.04 15.89 -7.38
N ASP A 358 33.45 14.83 -8.06
CA ASP A 358 34.43 14.90 -9.13
C ASP A 358 33.71 15.00 -10.46
N GLY A 359 34.30 15.68 -11.43
CA GLY A 359 33.77 15.74 -12.80
C GLY A 359 34.86 15.89 -13.84
N VAL A 360 34.53 15.54 -15.08
CA VAL A 360 35.36 15.76 -16.25
C VAL A 360 34.59 16.68 -17.19
N ALA A 361 35.18 17.81 -17.54
CA ALA A 361 34.67 18.73 -18.53
C ALA A 361 35.44 18.57 -19.84
N TYR A 362 34.73 18.38 -20.94
CA TYR A 362 35.26 18.09 -22.27
C TYR A 362 34.81 19.15 -23.30
N ASN A 363 35.70 19.43 -24.26
CA ASN A 363 35.41 20.16 -25.47
C ASN A 363 36.26 19.59 -26.63
N GLU A 364 35.65 19.34 -27.78
CA GLU A 364 36.32 18.76 -28.96
C GLU A 364 37.56 19.55 -29.44
N THR A 365 37.58 20.87 -29.23
CA THR A 365 38.64 21.78 -29.72
C THR A 365 39.74 22.03 -28.68
N VAL A 366 39.39 22.01 -27.39
CA VAL A 366 40.31 22.40 -26.30
C VAL A 366 40.84 21.19 -25.50
N GLY A 367 40.11 20.07 -25.47
CA GLY A 367 40.47 18.86 -24.73
C GLY A 367 39.59 18.62 -23.51
N SER A 368 40.13 17.96 -22.48
CA SER A 368 39.40 17.62 -21.25
C SER A 368 40.15 18.06 -20.00
N ILE A 369 39.43 18.55 -19.00
CA ILE A 369 39.94 18.84 -17.65
C ILE A 369 39.12 18.09 -16.60
N ALA A 370 39.75 17.67 -15.50
CA ALA A 370 39.07 17.09 -14.36
C ALA A 370 39.02 18.11 -13.22
N PHE A 371 37.85 18.27 -12.59
CA PHE A 371 37.60 19.23 -11.52
C PHE A 371 36.99 18.52 -10.28
N GLU A 372 37.23 19.09 -9.10
CA GLU A 372 36.73 18.60 -7.80
C GLU A 372 35.97 19.75 -7.12
N SER A 373 34.70 19.54 -6.75
CA SER A 373 33.96 20.49 -5.89
C SER A 373 33.57 19.87 -4.55
N LYS A 374 33.46 20.70 -3.51
CA LYS A 374 33.19 20.29 -2.13
C LYS A 374 31.82 20.73 -1.68
N ILE A 375 31.01 19.76 -1.30
CA ILE A 375 29.67 19.96 -0.74
C ILE A 375 29.77 19.83 0.78
N LEU A 376 29.09 20.73 1.49
CA LEU A 376 29.01 20.74 2.94
C LEU A 376 27.60 20.34 3.38
N TRP A 377 27.52 19.43 4.35
CA TRP A 377 26.27 18.94 4.90
C TRP A 377 26.43 18.69 6.40
N THR A 378 25.34 18.73 7.17
CA THR A 378 25.39 18.69 8.64
C THR A 378 24.39 17.69 9.20
N ILE A 379 24.84 16.83 10.13
CA ILE A 379 23.96 15.98 10.94
C ILE A 379 23.62 16.72 12.23
N ILE A 380 22.33 16.90 12.49
CA ILE A 380 21.80 17.41 13.77
C ILE A 380 21.15 16.27 14.57
N PRO A 381 21.21 16.31 15.91
CA PRO A 381 20.55 15.31 16.74
C PRO A 381 19.03 15.38 16.56
N GLN A 382 18.36 14.24 16.74
CA GLN A 382 16.91 14.22 16.87
C GLN A 382 16.49 15.14 18.03
N PRO A 383 15.47 15.99 17.86
CA PRO A 383 14.94 16.77 18.98
C PRO A 383 14.33 15.83 20.02
N GLU A 384 14.86 15.86 21.25
CA GLU A 384 14.26 15.14 22.37
C GLU A 384 12.82 15.65 22.59
N ALA A 385 11.86 14.72 22.56
CA ALA A 385 10.51 15.00 23.01
C ALA A 385 10.53 15.13 24.54
N GLU A 386 10.66 16.36 25.05
CA GLU A 386 10.43 16.62 26.47
C GLU A 386 9.01 16.18 26.84
N VAL A 387 8.91 15.10 27.61
CA VAL A 387 7.67 14.71 28.29
C VAL A 387 7.43 15.70 29.43
N GLY A 388 6.90 16.86 29.07
CA GLY A 388 6.51 17.90 30.02
C GLY A 388 5.29 17.47 30.81
N GLU A 389 5.47 17.16 32.10
CA GLU A 389 4.36 17.11 33.05
C GLU A 389 3.59 18.43 33.00
N MET A 390 2.28 18.39 32.78
CA MET A 390 1.44 19.58 32.84
C MET A 390 1.45 20.17 34.25
N ASN A 391 2.10 21.33 34.42
CA ASN A 391 1.86 22.21 35.55
C ASN A 391 1.87 23.68 35.12
N GLU A 392 1.15 24.50 35.89
CA GLU A 392 0.59 25.78 35.42
C GLU A 392 1.61 26.88 35.08
N THR A 393 1.30 27.60 33.98
CA THR A 393 1.65 29.01 33.68
C THR A 393 2.85 29.65 34.40
N ILE A 394 3.97 29.81 33.67
CA ILE A 394 4.72 31.08 33.56
C ILE A 394 5.23 31.19 32.11
N ALA A 395 5.02 32.34 31.46
CA ALA A 395 5.56 32.61 30.13
C ALA A 395 7.03 33.09 30.22
N PRO A 396 7.97 32.52 29.43
CA PRO A 396 9.32 33.08 29.30
C PRO A 396 9.33 34.25 28.30
N GLU A 397 10.03 35.34 28.64
CA GLU A 397 10.23 36.48 27.75
C GLU A 397 11.18 36.12 26.60
N ILE A 398 10.71 36.20 25.35
CA ILE A 398 11.56 36.05 24.16
C ILE A 398 12.25 37.38 23.88
N SER A 399 13.57 37.46 24.05
CA SER A 399 14.35 38.69 23.88
C SER A 399 15.46 38.54 22.83
N GLY A 400 15.11 38.83 21.56
CA GLY A 400 16.04 39.09 20.43
C GLY A 400 16.99 37.96 19.97
N SER A 401 17.44 37.87 18.72
CA SER A 401 17.19 38.65 17.50
C SER A 401 17.95 37.96 16.33
N THR A 402 17.57 38.00 15.04
CA THR A 402 16.55 38.78 14.30
C THR A 402 15.91 37.92 13.20
N LEU A 403 14.63 38.16 12.85
CA LEU A 403 14.05 37.65 11.60
C LEU A 403 13.24 38.77 10.91
N THR A 404 13.84 39.41 9.92
CA THR A 404 13.25 40.51 9.15
C THR A 404 12.35 39.98 8.04
N THR A 405 11.07 39.84 8.37
CA THR A 405 9.92 40.29 7.57
C THR A 405 10.07 40.28 6.04
N PHE A 406 9.39 39.34 5.38
CA PHE A 406 8.68 39.62 4.13
C PHE A 406 7.18 39.38 4.33
N TYR A 407 6.40 40.46 4.34
CA TYR A 407 4.93 40.43 4.39
C TYR A 407 4.36 40.65 2.99
N VAL A 408 3.89 39.59 2.35
CA VAL A 408 2.88 39.58 1.26
C VAL A 408 2.15 38.24 1.39
N GLY A 409 0.82 38.12 1.44
CA GLY A 409 -0.27 39.07 1.63
C GLY A 409 -1.48 38.29 2.18
N ALA A 410 -2.42 38.96 2.87
CA ALA A 410 -3.39 38.25 3.72
C ALA A 410 -4.34 37.30 2.98
N GLY A 411 -4.42 36.03 3.43
CA GLY A 411 -5.32 35.02 2.83
C GLY A 411 -5.61 33.75 3.64
N ALA A 412 -5.24 33.63 4.93
CA ALA A 412 -5.27 32.33 5.63
C ALA A 412 -5.72 32.33 7.12
N ILE A 413 -6.41 33.35 7.62
CA ILE A 413 -6.90 33.39 9.04
C ILE A 413 -8.43 33.20 9.17
N ALA A 414 -9.17 33.22 8.05
CA ALA A 414 -10.63 33.01 8.08
C ALA A 414 -11.06 31.53 8.27
N ILE A 415 -10.19 30.57 7.91
CA ILE A 415 -10.58 29.16 7.81
C ILE A 415 -10.62 28.48 9.19
N ILE A 416 -9.58 28.65 10.01
CA ILE A 416 -9.46 27.98 11.32
C ILE A 416 -10.57 28.43 12.29
N GLY A 417 -10.93 29.72 12.30
CA GLY A 417 -12.07 30.23 13.08
C GLY A 417 -13.43 29.74 12.57
N GLY A 418 -13.56 29.53 11.25
CA GLY A 418 -14.77 28.99 10.63
C GLY A 418 -15.04 27.53 11.04
N PHE A 419 -14.04 26.67 11.00
CA PHE A 419 -14.17 25.26 11.39
C PHE A 419 -14.55 25.09 12.87
N ALA A 420 -13.96 25.86 13.79
CA ALA A 420 -14.33 25.81 15.20
C ALA A 420 -15.80 26.22 15.45
N TRP A 421 -16.31 27.23 14.73
CA TRP A 421 -17.71 27.65 14.84
C TRP A 421 -18.68 26.66 14.18
N LEU A 422 -18.28 26.01 13.09
CA LEU A 422 -19.06 25.01 12.37
C LEU A 422 -19.17 23.69 13.19
N LEU A 423 -18.09 23.27 13.85
CA LEU A 423 -18.11 22.14 14.79
C LEU A 423 -19.03 22.39 15.99
N VAL A 424 -18.94 23.58 16.61
CA VAL A 424 -19.80 23.93 17.76
C VAL A 424 -21.29 24.07 17.37
N THR A 425 -21.60 24.45 16.13
CA THR A 425 -22.99 24.54 15.65
C THR A 425 -23.58 23.18 15.24
N LEU A 426 -22.78 22.25 14.70
CA LEU A 426 -23.21 20.87 14.44
C LEU A 426 -23.50 20.09 15.72
N ILE A 427 -22.61 20.18 16.72
CA ILE A 427 -22.81 19.50 18.02
C ILE A 427 -24.07 20.02 18.74
N ARG A 428 -24.40 21.32 18.60
CA ARG A 428 -25.63 21.89 19.17
C ARG A 428 -26.91 21.62 18.39
N LYS A 429 -26.84 21.21 17.12
CA LYS A 429 -28.02 20.92 16.30
C LYS A 429 -28.49 19.47 16.37
N ARG A 430 -27.71 18.55 16.95
CA ARG A 430 -28.06 17.11 17.03
C ARG A 430 -28.95 16.75 18.23
N GLN A 431 -29.66 17.71 18.83
CA GLN A 431 -30.53 17.50 20.01
C GLN A 431 -31.98 17.98 19.87
N GLU A 432 -32.35 18.65 18.78
CA GLU A 432 -33.75 19.01 18.48
C GLU A 432 -34.00 18.78 16.99
N ASP A 433 -35.12 18.09 16.68
CA ASP A 433 -35.56 17.58 15.35
C ASP A 433 -34.63 16.45 14.80
N GLU A 434 -35.09 15.25 14.48
CA GLU A 434 -36.32 14.88 13.75
C GLU A 434 -37.19 13.83 14.48
N ALA A 435 -38.48 14.12 14.64
CA ALA A 435 -39.49 13.11 14.91
C ALA A 435 -39.97 12.55 13.57
N TRP A 436 -39.72 11.26 13.32
CA TRP A 436 -40.22 10.54 12.14
C TRP A 436 -41.75 10.61 12.09
N SER A 437 -42.30 11.27 11.06
CA SER A 437 -43.73 11.20 10.77
C SER A 437 -44.06 9.85 10.13
N GLU A 438 -45.06 9.14 10.64
CA GLU A 438 -45.44 7.77 10.26
C GLU A 438 -45.97 7.61 8.80
N ASP A 439 -45.90 8.66 7.97
CA ASP A 439 -46.59 8.77 6.68
C ASP A 439 -45.70 8.53 5.44
N GLU A 440 -44.40 8.18 5.59
CA GLU A 440 -43.48 7.92 4.45
C GLU A 440 -43.04 6.45 4.28
N LEU A 441 -43.74 5.50 4.91
CA LEU A 441 -43.55 4.04 4.71
C LEU A 441 -44.59 3.43 3.74
N ASP A 442 -44.74 4.02 2.55
CA ASP A 442 -45.34 3.34 1.39
C ASP A 442 -44.21 3.02 0.39
N MET A 443 -43.68 1.80 0.46
CA MET A 443 -42.70 1.27 -0.50
C MET A 443 -43.41 0.30 -1.45
N ASP A 444 -43.42 0.63 -2.74
CA ASP A 444 -44.07 -0.17 -3.78
C ASP A 444 -43.44 -1.57 -3.94
N GLU A 445 -44.28 -2.60 -3.79
CA GLU A 445 -44.27 -3.90 -4.49
C GLU A 445 -42.91 -4.60 -4.77
N ILE A 446 -42.43 -5.37 -3.79
CA ILE A 446 -41.41 -6.42 -4.00
C ILE A 446 -42.11 -7.72 -4.47
N PRO A 447 -41.62 -8.40 -5.53
CA PRO A 447 -42.29 -9.57 -6.10
C PRO A 447 -42.18 -10.86 -5.26
N ASP A 448 -43.28 -11.62 -5.23
CA ASP A 448 -43.43 -12.88 -4.50
C ASP A 448 -42.40 -13.98 -4.88
N SER A 449 -41.43 -14.24 -4.00
CA SER A 449 -40.87 -15.58 -3.80
C SER A 449 -40.29 -15.71 -2.39
N TYR A 450 -40.29 -16.93 -1.83
CA TYR A 450 -39.83 -17.27 -0.47
C TYR A 450 -40.71 -16.84 0.71
N VAL A 451 -42.01 -17.15 0.65
CA VAL A 451 -42.78 -17.42 1.88
C VAL A 451 -42.41 -18.82 2.38
N SER A 452 -41.54 -18.92 3.38
CA SER A 452 -41.39 -20.13 4.20
C SER A 452 -42.30 -20.04 5.44
N GLU A 453 -42.98 -21.14 5.74
CA GLU A 453 -44.14 -21.12 6.63
C GLU A 453 -43.76 -20.92 8.10
N ARG A 454 -44.32 -19.88 8.74
CA ARG A 454 -44.30 -19.75 10.20
C ARG A 454 -45.05 -20.94 10.83
N ARG A 455 -44.32 -21.91 11.41
CA ARG A 455 -44.93 -22.92 12.29
C ARG A 455 -45.55 -22.23 13.51
N ALA A 456 -46.87 -22.11 13.51
CA ALA A 456 -47.63 -21.81 14.72
C ALA A 456 -47.45 -22.97 15.72
N SER A 457 -46.91 -22.68 16.91
CA SER A 457 -46.79 -23.65 17.98
C SER A 457 -48.18 -23.99 18.54
N GLN A 458 -48.57 -25.26 18.45
CA GLN A 458 -49.73 -25.77 19.17
C GLN A 458 -49.42 -25.85 20.68
N PRO A 459 -50.39 -25.55 21.56
CA PRO A 459 -50.19 -25.63 23.00
C PRO A 459 -50.10 -27.10 23.47
N LEU A 460 -49.13 -27.37 24.35
CA LEU A 460 -48.92 -28.69 24.95
C LEU A 460 -50.14 -29.12 25.79
N PRO A 461 -50.62 -30.38 25.67
CA PRO A 461 -51.68 -30.90 26.54
C PRO A 461 -51.14 -31.18 27.94
N VAL A 462 -51.82 -30.63 28.97
CA VAL A 462 -51.44 -30.84 30.38
C VAL A 462 -52.30 -31.94 30.99
N GLY A 463 -51.65 -33.03 31.43
CA GLY A 463 -52.23 -34.02 32.34
C GLY A 463 -52.61 -35.36 31.70
N MET A 464 -51.65 -36.28 31.63
CA MET A 464 -51.90 -37.72 31.53
C MET A 464 -50.84 -38.48 32.35
N GLY A 465 -51.21 -39.63 32.92
CA GLY A 465 -50.39 -40.37 33.89
C GLY A 465 -49.25 -41.17 33.23
N LEU A 466 -48.22 -41.50 34.01
CA LEU A 466 -46.97 -42.11 33.54
C LEU A 466 -47.05 -43.62 33.21
N ASP A 467 -48.27 -44.15 33.05
CA ASP A 467 -48.56 -45.59 33.12
C ASP A 467 -49.02 -46.18 31.77
N GLU A 468 -49.03 -45.41 30.68
CA GLU A 468 -49.62 -45.79 29.39
C GLU A 468 -48.66 -45.57 28.19
N PHE A 469 -47.45 -46.14 28.28
CA PHE A 469 -46.56 -46.36 27.14
C PHE A 469 -45.84 -47.72 27.26
N GLU A 470 -46.60 -48.81 27.08
CA GLU A 470 -46.06 -50.16 26.91
C GLU A 470 -46.29 -50.61 25.46
N ALA A 471 -45.18 -50.82 24.74
CA ALA A 471 -45.00 -51.55 23.48
C ALA A 471 -46.09 -51.48 22.37
N GLU A 472 -45.77 -50.78 21.27
CA GLU A 472 -46.15 -51.23 19.92
C GLU A 472 -44.91 -51.25 19.00
N ASP A 473 -44.61 -52.42 18.45
CA ASP A 473 -43.64 -52.62 17.37
C ASP A 473 -44.16 -51.98 16.08
N LEU A 474 -43.36 -51.13 15.43
CA LEU A 474 -43.45 -50.87 14.00
C LEU A 474 -42.06 -50.85 13.38
N GLU A 475 -41.71 -51.99 12.78
CA GLU A 475 -40.60 -52.12 11.83
C GLU A 475 -40.94 -51.32 10.56
N GLU A 476 -40.09 -50.37 10.15
CA GLU A 476 -40.00 -49.99 8.74
C GLU A 476 -38.54 -49.65 8.37
N GLU A 477 -38.00 -50.44 7.44
CA GLU A 477 -36.59 -50.48 7.07
C GLU A 477 -36.33 -49.60 5.84
N ILE A 478 -35.61 -48.48 6.00
CA ILE A 478 -35.07 -47.69 4.88
C ILE A 478 -33.60 -47.34 5.12
N ILE A 479 -32.76 -48.23 4.58
CA ILE A 479 -31.38 -48.07 4.07
C ILE A 479 -30.69 -46.70 4.30
N ALA A 480 -29.57 -46.72 5.03
CA ALA A 480 -28.52 -45.70 5.07
C ALA A 480 -27.27 -46.22 4.28
N PRO A 481 -26.25 -45.40 3.92
CA PRO A 481 -25.54 -44.49 4.82
C PRO A 481 -25.23 -43.08 4.28
N GLN A 482 -25.25 -42.09 5.17
CA GLN A 482 -24.39 -40.90 5.07
C GLN A 482 -23.23 -41.07 6.05
N HIS A 483 -22.01 -40.70 5.64
CA HIS A 483 -20.87 -40.56 6.55
C HIS A 483 -20.26 -39.16 6.43
N HIS A 484 -20.89 -38.19 7.10
CA HIS A 484 -20.15 -37.10 7.73
C HIS A 484 -20.27 -37.26 9.24
N ARG A 485 -19.14 -37.51 9.91
CA ARG A 485 -19.00 -37.17 11.32
C ARG A 485 -17.53 -37.01 11.70
N HIS A 486 -17.14 -35.76 11.94
CA HIS A 486 -16.04 -35.48 12.86
C HIS A 486 -16.33 -36.15 14.21
N ARG A 487 -15.26 -36.64 14.84
CA ARG A 487 -15.22 -36.93 16.28
C ARG A 487 -13.96 -36.30 16.86
N LEU A 488 -14.13 -35.08 17.34
CA LEU A 488 -13.46 -34.65 18.56
C LEU A 488 -14.14 -35.35 19.75
N PHE A 489 -13.41 -35.48 20.86
CA PHE A 489 -13.74 -36.28 22.05
C PHE A 489 -13.59 -37.81 21.90
N ASP A 490 -12.36 -38.28 22.13
CA ASP A 490 -12.07 -39.52 22.87
C ASP A 490 -10.67 -39.37 23.49
N GLU A 491 -10.58 -38.75 24.68
CA GLU A 491 -9.34 -38.59 25.44
C GLU A 491 -9.53 -39.08 26.88
N ALA A 492 -9.52 -40.41 27.08
CA ALA A 492 -9.32 -41.06 28.37
C ALA A 492 -9.19 -42.60 28.25
N GLU A 493 -7.99 -43.11 27.93
CA GLU A 493 -7.43 -44.31 28.58
C GLU A 493 -5.96 -44.50 28.16
N GLY A 494 -5.05 -44.58 29.15
CA GLY A 494 -3.61 -44.57 28.90
C GLY A 494 -3.03 -45.95 28.58
N ILE A 495 -2.19 -46.02 27.55
CA ILE A 495 -1.36 -47.19 27.21
C ILE A 495 0.07 -46.69 26.94
N GLU A 496 1.07 -47.33 27.57
CA GLU A 496 2.50 -47.02 27.39
C GLU A 496 3.13 -47.88 26.27
N MET A 497 3.88 -47.23 25.37
CA MET A 497 5.05 -47.75 24.61
C MET A 497 4.79 -48.84 23.52
N PRO A 498 5.65 -48.98 22.47
CA PRO A 498 7.09 -48.64 22.44
C PRO A 498 7.63 -47.84 21.23
N GLU A 499 8.89 -47.41 21.37
CA GLU A 499 9.80 -46.98 20.30
C GLU A 499 10.24 -48.18 19.44
N ASP A 500 10.37 -48.01 18.11
CA ASP A 500 11.47 -48.54 17.25
C ASP A 500 11.19 -48.30 15.74
N GLU A 501 11.89 -47.31 15.15
CA GLU A 501 12.40 -47.16 13.75
C GLU A 501 11.53 -47.44 12.48
N PRO A 502 11.91 -46.94 11.27
CA PRO A 502 13.16 -46.26 10.88
C PRO A 502 13.01 -44.87 10.23
N ASP A 503 14.16 -44.21 9.97
CA ASP A 503 14.27 -43.00 9.16
C ASP A 503 13.69 -43.18 7.74
N ALA A 504 12.60 -42.50 7.43
CA ALA A 504 12.19 -42.23 6.05
C ALA A 504 12.81 -40.90 5.60
N GLN A 505 13.52 -40.92 4.48
CA GLN A 505 13.83 -39.68 3.76
C GLN A 505 12.52 -39.14 3.20
N ASP A 506 12.27 -37.84 3.42
CA ASP A 506 11.11 -37.13 2.89
C ASP A 506 11.29 -36.95 1.37
N ASP A 507 10.88 -37.98 0.63
CA ASP A 507 10.95 -38.06 -0.83
C ASP A 507 9.61 -37.69 -1.51
N GLY A 508 8.67 -37.13 -0.74
CA GLY A 508 7.37 -36.66 -1.24
C GLY A 508 6.38 -37.77 -1.58
N VAL A 509 6.67 -39.03 -1.23
CA VAL A 509 5.80 -40.17 -1.51
C VAL A 509 4.77 -40.37 -0.40
N THR A 510 3.49 -40.40 -0.75
CA THR A 510 2.37 -40.72 0.15
C THR A 510 1.72 -42.05 -0.25
N ILE A 511 1.07 -42.75 0.69
CA ILE A 511 0.47 -44.07 0.44
C ILE A 511 -0.99 -44.05 0.89
N ASP A 512 -1.90 -44.51 0.02
CA ASP A 512 -3.34 -44.55 0.30
C ASP A 512 -3.81 -45.84 1.02
N GLU A 513 -5.10 -45.90 1.37
CA GLU A 513 -5.70 -47.04 2.08
C GLU A 513 -5.72 -48.35 1.26
N ASP A 514 -5.62 -48.27 -0.07
CA ASP A 514 -5.53 -49.42 -0.97
C ASP A 514 -4.06 -49.88 -1.17
N GLY A 515 -3.08 -49.12 -0.67
CA GLY A 515 -1.66 -49.40 -0.76
C GLY A 515 -1.02 -48.92 -2.07
N THR A 516 -1.64 -47.96 -2.75
CA THR A 516 -1.06 -47.25 -3.90
C THR A 516 -0.15 -46.14 -3.38
N GLU A 517 1.04 -46.04 -3.95
CA GLU A 517 1.96 -44.93 -3.70
C GLU A 517 1.67 -43.77 -4.66
N TRP A 518 1.78 -42.54 -4.16
CA TRP A 518 1.47 -41.30 -4.86
C TRP A 518 2.61 -40.29 -4.69
N TYR A 519 2.99 -39.61 -5.76
CA TYR A 519 4.06 -38.62 -5.79
C TYR A 519 3.66 -37.43 -6.69
N GLU A 520 3.86 -36.20 -6.23
CA GLU A 520 3.71 -34.99 -7.05
C GLU A 520 5.12 -34.47 -7.39
N ASP A 521 5.40 -34.23 -8.67
CA ASP A 521 6.69 -33.69 -9.09
C ASP A 521 6.78 -32.16 -8.99
N ASP A 522 8.01 -31.62 -9.14
CA ASP A 522 8.31 -30.18 -9.11
C ASP A 522 7.51 -29.34 -10.14
N THR A 523 6.76 -29.96 -11.05
CA THR A 523 5.90 -29.31 -12.05
C THR A 523 4.40 -29.46 -11.80
N GLY A 524 4.00 -30.08 -10.68
CA GLY A 524 2.60 -30.30 -10.30
C GLY A 524 1.93 -31.45 -11.05
N VAL A 525 2.71 -32.40 -11.58
CA VAL A 525 2.17 -33.62 -12.22
C VAL A 525 2.16 -34.75 -11.21
N TRP A 526 1.02 -35.43 -11.12
CA TRP A 526 0.80 -36.54 -10.20
C TRP A 526 1.19 -37.87 -10.83
N TRP A 527 1.92 -38.67 -10.07
CA TRP A 527 2.40 -40.00 -10.42
C TRP A 527 1.86 -41.00 -9.41
N TYR A 528 1.51 -42.20 -9.87
CA TYR A 528 1.02 -43.28 -9.02
C TYR A 528 1.77 -44.59 -9.28
N ARG A 529 1.81 -45.46 -8.26
CA ARG A 529 2.40 -46.80 -8.34
C ARG A 529 1.60 -47.80 -7.50
N GLU A 530 0.94 -48.75 -8.16
CA GLU A 530 0.21 -49.83 -7.48
C GLU A 530 1.16 -50.92 -6.92
N SER A 531 0.70 -51.65 -5.91
CA SER A 531 1.42 -52.78 -5.32
C SER A 531 1.63 -53.93 -6.32
N GLY A 532 2.79 -53.89 -7.01
CA GLY A 532 3.17 -54.85 -8.06
C GLY A 532 3.63 -54.20 -9.37
N MET A 533 3.61 -52.87 -9.49
CA MET A 533 4.26 -52.13 -10.58
C MET A 533 5.74 -51.90 -10.27
N ASP A 534 6.62 -52.16 -11.25
CA ASP A 534 8.07 -51.93 -11.12
C ASP A 534 8.45 -50.43 -11.34
N ASP A 535 7.65 -49.69 -12.11
CA ASP A 535 7.85 -48.27 -12.50
C ASP A 535 6.63 -47.41 -12.11
N TRP A 536 6.79 -46.08 -12.09
CA TRP A 536 5.73 -45.10 -11.86
C TRP A 536 4.93 -44.78 -13.13
N GLU A 537 3.61 -44.56 -13.02
CA GLU A 537 2.75 -44.11 -14.13
C GLU A 537 2.16 -42.70 -13.88
N GLU A 538 1.99 -41.94 -14.95
CA GLU A 538 1.44 -40.57 -14.93
C GLU A 538 -0.09 -40.63 -14.71
N TYR A 539 -0.59 -40.03 -13.63
CA TYR A 539 -2.03 -39.95 -13.40
C TYR A 539 -2.68 -38.93 -14.36
N ARG A 540 -3.77 -39.35 -15.02
CA ARG A 540 -4.54 -38.50 -15.92
C ARG A 540 -6.03 -38.63 -15.63
N GLU A 541 -6.65 -37.52 -15.23
CA GLU A 541 -8.10 -37.38 -15.15
C GLU A 541 -8.73 -37.61 -16.55
N GLN A 542 -9.85 -38.36 -16.61
CA GLN A 542 -10.58 -38.73 -17.84
C GLN A 542 -12.00 -38.16 -17.88
#